data_AF-A0A021X9I9-F1
#
_entry.id   AF-A0A021X9I9-F1
#
_cell.length_a   1.000
_cell.length_b   1.000
_cell.length_c   1.000
_cell.angle_alpha   90.00
_cell.angle_beta   90.00
_cell.angle_gamma   90.00
#
_symmetry.space_group_name_H-M   'P 1'
#
loop_
_entity.id
_entity.type
_entity.pdbx_description
1 polymer ?
#
loop_
_entity_poly.entity_id
_entity_poly.type
_entity_poly.pdbx_seq_one_letter_code
_entity_poly.pdbx_strand_id
1 'polypeptide(L)' 'MVAYFVNQAAYAEHQKVSRKTVTIWKQKGYLVLNSAGRVNVAASDKRLLDAFGERRRVLPPVRR' A
#
# COMPACT_ATOMS: atom_id res chain seq x y z
N MET A 1 -11.33 8.70 -9.99
CA MET A 1 -11.16 7.48 -9.17
C MET A 1 -11.88 7.71 -7.85
N VAL A 2 -12.90 6.90 -7.52
CA VAL A 2 -13.68 7.06 -6.29
C VAL A 2 -12.84 6.55 -5.11
N ALA A 3 -12.61 7.39 -4.10
CA ALA A 3 -11.91 6.99 -2.90
C ALA A 3 -12.81 6.09 -2.05
N TYR A 4 -12.41 4.84 -1.84
CA TYR A 4 -13.07 3.93 -0.91
C TYR A 4 -12.10 3.47 0.18
N PHE A 5 -12.66 3.25 1.37
CA PHE A 5 -11.91 2.93 2.57
C PHE A 5 -12.17 1.50 2.99
N VAL A 6 -11.11 0.73 3.19
CA VAL A 6 -11.19 -0.68 3.59
C VAL A 6 -10.40 -0.93 4.87
N ASN A 7 -10.68 -2.03 5.55
CA ASN A 7 -9.85 -2.45 6.68
C ASN A 7 -8.49 -2.99 6.17
N GLN A 8 -7.51 -3.13 7.07
CA GLN A 8 -6.16 -3.60 6.70
C GLN A 8 -6.14 -5.01 6.09
N ALA A 9 -7.07 -5.88 6.47
CA ALA A 9 -7.17 -7.24 5.92
C ALA A 9 -7.60 -7.22 4.44
N ALA A 10 -8.68 -6.51 4.14
CA ALA A 10 -9.17 -6.33 2.78
C ALA A 10 -8.15 -5.57 1.90
N TYR A 11 -7.41 -4.61 2.47
CA TYR A 11 -6.32 -3.95 1.74
C TYR A 11 -5.16 -4.91 1.41
N ALA A 12 -4.85 -5.84 2.31
CA ALA A 12 -3.83 -6.86 2.07
C ALA A 12 -4.23 -7.79 0.92
N GLU A 13 -5.51 -8.17 0.86
CA GLU A 13 -6.07 -8.96 -0.25
C GLU A 13 -6.03 -8.21 -1.58
N HIS A 14 -6.42 -6.92 -1.58
CA HIS A 14 -6.34 -6.03 -2.75
C HIS A 14 -4.91 -5.94 -3.31
N GLN A 15 -3.92 -5.77 -2.42
CA GLN A 15 -2.50 -5.68 -2.79
C GLN A 15 -1.84 -7.05 -3.02
N LYS A 16 -2.55 -8.16 -2.80
CA LYS A 16 -2.04 -9.54 -2.87
C LYS A 16 -0.79 -9.77 -2.00
N VAL A 17 -0.78 -9.19 -0.80
CA VAL A 17 0.32 -9.30 0.18
C VAL A 17 -0.17 -9.82 1.52
N SER A 18 0.76 -10.18 2.39
CA SER A 18 0.42 -10.54 3.77
C SER A 18 -0.09 -9.32 4.56
N ARG A 19 -0.96 -9.55 5.56
CA ARG A 19 -1.37 -8.48 6.51
C ARG A 19 -0.18 -7.88 7.25
N LYS A 20 0.88 -8.67 7.51
CA LYS A 20 2.13 -8.19 8.12
C LYS A 20 2.80 -7.12 7.25
N THR A 21 2.80 -7.31 5.93
CA THR A 21 3.32 -6.32 4.97
C THR A 21 2.56 -5.01 5.06
N VAL A 22 1.22 -5.06 5.12
CA VAL A 22 0.37 -3.87 5.28
C VAL A 22 0.65 -3.15 6.60
N THR A 23 0.82 -3.88 7.71
CA THR A 23 1.20 -3.29 9.00
C THR A 23 2.54 -2.56 8.93
N ILE A 24 3.54 -3.17 8.26
CA ILE A 24 4.85 -2.53 8.06
C ILE A 24 4.69 -1.25 7.23
N TRP A 25 3.90 -1.27 6.15
CA TRP A 25 3.65 -0.09 5.34
C TRP A 25 2.95 1.03 6.12
N LYS A 26 1.99 0.69 6.97
CA LYS A 26 1.34 1.62 7.90
C LYS A 26 2.37 2.25 8.83
N GLN A 27 3.19 1.45 9.52
CA GLN A 27 4.20 1.93 10.45
C GLN A 27 5.24 2.83 9.77
N LYS A 28 5.56 2.56 8.50
CA LYS A 28 6.47 3.37 7.69
C LYS A 28 5.81 4.59 7.03
N GLY A 29 4.51 4.84 7.24
CA GLY A 29 3.82 6.02 6.72
C GLY A 29 3.40 5.95 5.24
N TYR A 30 3.49 4.78 4.61
CA TYR A 30 3.11 4.62 3.19
C TYR A 30 1.59 4.57 2.98
N LEU A 31 0.81 4.25 4.02
CA LEU A 31 -0.64 4.15 3.93
C LEU A 31 -1.33 5.42 4.41
N VAL A 32 -2.41 5.80 3.72
CA VAL A 32 -3.31 6.87 4.15
C VAL A 32 -4.47 6.24 4.88
N LEU A 33 -4.66 6.63 6.14
CA LEU A 33 -5.75 6.18 6.99
C LEU A 33 -6.74 7.31 7.23
N ASN A 34 -8.03 6.99 7.40
CA ASN A 34 -9.00 7.93 7.95
C ASN A 34 -9.01 7.88 9.49
N SER A 35 -9.82 8.74 10.11
CA SER A 35 -10.00 8.80 11.57
C SER A 35 -10.52 7.49 12.18
N ALA A 36 -11.17 6.63 11.39
CA ALA A 36 -11.63 5.31 11.79
C ALA A 36 -10.57 4.20 11.59
N GLY A 37 -9.34 4.54 11.22
CA GLY A 37 -8.24 3.59 11.00
C GLY A 37 -8.40 2.71 9.76
N ARG A 38 -9.25 3.09 8.80
CA ARG A 38 -9.43 2.40 7.51
C ARG A 38 -8.50 2.97 6.46
N VAL A 39 -7.97 2.10 5.61
CA VAL A 39 -7.04 2.44 4.54
C VAL A 39 -7.78 3.06 3.36
N ASN A 40 -7.38 4.26 2.95
CA ASN A 40 -7.77 4.84 1.68
C ASN A 40 -7.01 4.14 0.56
N VAL A 41 -7.69 3.32 -0.24
CA VAL A 41 -7.06 2.47 -1.25
C VAL A 41 -6.37 3.33 -2.31
N ALA A 42 -7.10 4.24 -2.94
CA ALA A 42 -6.57 5.05 -4.04
C ALA A 42 -5.36 5.90 -3.62
N ALA A 43 -5.41 6.53 -2.44
CA ALA A 43 -4.31 7.36 -1.96
C ALA A 43 -3.09 6.54 -1.54
N SER A 44 -3.31 5.37 -0.91
CA SER A 44 -2.23 4.47 -0.49
C SER A 44 -1.57 3.81 -1.71
N ASP A 45 -2.34 3.37 -2.70
CA ASP A 45 -1.82 2.80 -3.95
C ASP A 45 -0.95 3.81 -4.70
N LYS A 46 -1.39 5.08 -4.77
CA LYS A 46 -0.58 6.15 -5.35
C LYS A 46 0.74 6.36 -4.60
N ARG A 47 0.71 6.39 -3.26
CA ARG A 47 1.93 6.55 -2.44
C ARG A 47 2.88 5.36 -2.57
N LEU A 48 2.34 4.14 -2.63
CA LEU A 48 3.14 2.94 -2.84
C LEU A 48 3.75 2.94 -4.26
N LEU A 49 2.98 3.33 -5.27
CA LEU A 49 3.48 3.46 -6.64
C LEU A 49 4.59 4.52 -6.74
N ASP A 50 4.48 5.63 -6.03
CA ASP A 50 5.51 6.65 -5.96
C ASP A 50 6.78 6.11 -5.26
N ALA A 51 6.62 5.57 -4.05
CA ALA A 51 7.72 5.06 -3.23
C ALA A 51 8.45 3.83 -3.80
N PHE A 52 7.76 2.98 -4.56
CA PHE A 52 8.31 1.74 -5.13
C PHE A 52 8.47 1.79 -6.65
N GLY A 53 7.68 2.60 -7.36
CA GLY A 53 7.83 2.82 -8.80
C GLY A 53 9.10 3.57 -9.13
N GLU A 54 9.52 4.51 -8.27
CA GLU A 54 10.84 5.14 -8.39
C GLU A 54 11.97 4.12 -8.18
N ARG A 55 11.82 3.22 -7.20
CA ARG A 55 12.80 2.14 -6.94
C ARG A 55 12.87 1.08 -8.04
N ARG A 56 11.78 0.86 -8.80
CA ARG A 56 11.76 -0.09 -9.92
C ARG A 56 12.42 0.47 -11.18
N ARG A 57 12.65 1.79 -11.28
CA ARG A 57 13.51 2.39 -12.32
C ARG A 57 15.01 2.20 -12.03
N VAL A 58 15.40 1.92 -10.78
CA VAL A 58 16.81 1.75 -10.36
C VAL A 58 17.20 0.33 -9.94
N LEU A 59 16.28 -0.65 -9.98
CA LEU A 59 16.58 -2.03 -9.62
C LEU A 59 16.33 -2.99 -10.80
N PRO A 60 17.32 -3.81 -11.21
CA PRO A 60 17.11 -4.85 -12.21
C PRO A 60 16.13 -5.90 -11.68
N PRO A 61 15.48 -6.69 -12.57
CA PRO A 61 14.47 -7.64 -12.17
C PRO A 61 15.08 -8.68 -11.22
N VAL A 62 14.58 -8.71 -9.98
CA VAL A 62 14.83 -9.84 -9.08
C VAL A 62 14.11 -11.04 -9.69
N ARG A 63 14.86 -11.87 -10.41
CA ARG A 63 14.42 -13.21 -10.81
C ARG A 63 14.25 -14.04 -9.54
N ARG A 64 13.10 -14.72 -9.48
CA ARG A 64 12.85 -15.81 -8.53
C ARG A 64 13.76 -16.99 -8.83
#